data_AF-X1C4A1-F1
#
_entry.id   AF-X1C4A1-F1
#
_cell.length_a   1.000
_cell.length_b   1.000
_cell.length_c   1.000
_cell.angle_alpha   90.00
_cell.angle_beta   90.00
_cell.angle_gamma   90.00
#
_symmetry.space_group_name_H-M   'P 1'
#
loop_
_entity.id
_entity.type
_entity.pdbx_description
1 polymer ?
#
loop_
_entity_poly.entity_id
_entity_poly.type
_entity_poly.pdbx_seq_one_letter_code
_entity_poly.pdbx_strand_id
1 'polypeptide(L)'
;MDILLDLLIVLLTYVYVFATILIPVQLKKRDKITKFQARKAVHLFAGLAVLTSPLYSWPWFAVIIVSSMTLLTLLSSKKSNVKQLKELYDSIGEEAEEKVGYLQGPFHYCLSITILITFFVIIAPDQMSFPIAGILLMIISDTLASIIGKKYGK
;
A
#
# COMPACT_ATOMS: atom_id res chain seq x y z
N MET A 1 -12.61 -22.00 6.75
CA MET A 1 -12.31 -21.33 8.04
C MET A 1 -13.60 -20.68 8.53
N ASP A 2 -13.71 -20.34 9.81
CA ASP A 2 -14.89 -19.63 10.35
C ASP A 2 -14.83 -18.14 9.96
N ILE A 3 -15.96 -17.53 9.64
CA ILE A 3 -16.10 -16.09 9.33
C ILE A 3 -15.53 -15.21 10.45
N LEU A 4 -15.64 -15.66 11.71
CA LEU A 4 -15.05 -14.94 12.85
C LEU A 4 -13.53 -14.86 12.75
N LEU A 5 -12.87 -15.93 12.27
CA LEU A 5 -11.43 -15.95 12.07
C LEU A 5 -11.04 -15.08 10.87
N ASP A 6 -11.78 -15.13 9.77
CA ASP A 6 -11.58 -14.21 8.63
C ASP A 6 -11.65 -12.73 9.08
N LEU A 7 -12.67 -12.37 9.87
CA LEU A 7 -12.82 -11.01 10.41
C LEU A 7 -11.68 -10.61 11.36
N LEU A 8 -11.20 -11.55 12.18
CA LEU A 8 -10.01 -11.32 13.02
C LEU A 8 -8.77 -11.05 12.16
N ILE A 9 -8.56 -11.83 11.10
CA ILE A 9 -7.44 -11.64 10.17
C ILE A 9 -7.57 -10.29 9.45
N VAL A 10 -8.76 -9.90 9.01
CA VAL A 10 -9.01 -8.57 8.42
C VAL A 10 -8.64 -7.46 9.40
N LEU A 11 -9.09 -7.57 10.67
CA LEU A 11 -8.76 -6.60 11.70
C LEU A 11 -7.24 -6.49 11.92
N LEU A 12 -6.56 -7.63 12.08
CA LEU A 12 -5.10 -7.68 12.24
C LEU A 12 -4.38 -7.11 11.01
N THR A 13 -4.90 -7.34 9.81
CA THR A 13 -4.35 -6.81 8.57
C THR A 13 -4.47 -5.29 8.51
N TYR A 14 -5.61 -4.72 8.90
CA TYR A 14 -5.75 -3.27 9.01
C TYR A 14 -4.82 -2.69 10.07
N VAL A 15 -4.71 -3.31 11.25
CA VAL A 15 -3.78 -2.88 12.30
C VAL A 15 -2.35 -2.87 11.76
N TYR A 16 -1.94 -3.93 11.06
CA TYR A 16 -0.63 -4.02 10.40
C TYR A 16 -0.44 -2.90 9.38
N VAL A 17 -1.36 -2.75 8.41
CA VAL A 17 -1.27 -1.73 7.36
C VAL A 17 -1.18 -0.33 7.97
N PHE A 18 -2.03 0.00 8.94
CA PHE A 18 -1.96 1.30 9.62
C PHE A 18 -0.64 1.49 10.37
N ALA A 19 -0.09 0.47 11.04
CA ALA A 19 1.22 0.56 11.66
C ALA A 19 2.32 0.85 10.62
N THR A 20 2.29 0.14 9.48
CA THR A 20 3.26 0.33 8.38
C THR A 20 3.17 1.68 7.69
N ILE A 21 2.03 2.38 7.79
CA ILE A 21 1.84 3.75 7.31
C ILE A 21 2.26 4.76 8.39
N LEU A 22 1.74 4.62 9.61
CA LEU A 22 1.91 5.59 10.68
C LEU A 22 3.36 5.65 11.17
N ILE A 23 4.06 4.52 11.28
CA ILE A 23 5.45 4.50 11.76
C ILE A 23 6.36 5.34 10.83
N PRO A 24 6.43 5.10 9.50
CA PRO A 24 7.23 5.93 8.61
C PRO A 24 6.80 7.40 8.59
N VAL A 25 5.50 7.69 8.64
CA VAL A 25 4.98 9.07 8.71
C VAL A 25 5.50 9.78 9.96
N GLN A 26 5.44 9.14 11.13
CA GLN A 26 5.91 9.72 12.38
C GLN A 26 7.43 9.86 12.43
N LEU A 27 8.18 8.89 11.89
CA LEU A 27 9.63 8.98 11.77
C LEU A 27 10.04 10.14 10.85
N LYS A 28 9.34 10.34 9.72
CA LYS A 28 9.56 11.48 8.83
C LYS A 28 9.26 12.79 9.54
N LYS A 29 8.13 12.89 10.25
CA LYS A 29 7.74 14.10 11.00
C LYS A 29 8.73 14.51 12.08
N ARG A 30 9.49 13.55 12.61
CA ARG A 30 10.55 13.77 13.61
C ARG A 30 11.94 13.89 12.96
N ASP A 31 11.99 14.07 11.65
CA ASP A 31 13.21 14.17 10.83
C ASP A 31 14.21 13.02 11.06
N LYS A 32 13.70 11.83 11.42
CA LYS A 32 14.51 10.61 11.61
C LYS A 32 14.80 9.89 10.30
N ILE A 33 13.92 10.06 9.31
CA ILE A 33 14.05 9.50 7.96
C ILE A 33 13.64 10.54 6.92
N THR A 34 14.19 10.40 5.72
CA THR A 34 13.83 11.24 4.56
C THR A 34 12.44 10.88 4.02
N LYS A 35 11.82 11.83 3.29
CA LYS A 35 10.55 11.62 2.57
C LYS A 35 10.60 10.39 1.65
N PHE A 36 11.72 10.21 0.97
CA PHE A 36 11.99 9.05 0.11
C PHE A 36 12.00 7.73 0.89
N GLN A 37 12.72 7.67 2.02
CA GLN A 37 12.73 6.48 2.88
C GLN A 37 11.33 6.17 3.43
N ALA A 38 10.58 7.19 3.84
CA ALA A 38 9.21 7.01 4.31
C ALA A 38 8.30 6.42 3.22
N ARG A 39 8.33 6.98 2.00
CA ARG A 39 7.57 6.47 0.85
C ARG A 39 7.90 5.01 0.54
N LYS A 40 9.19 4.66 0.48
CA LYS A 40 9.63 3.30 0.16
C LYS A 40 9.32 2.30 1.29
N ALA A 41 9.42 2.73 2.55
CA ALA A 41 8.97 1.91 3.68
C ALA A 41 7.46 1.62 3.59
N VAL A 42 6.63 2.64 3.34
CA VAL A 42 5.18 2.45 3.17
C VAL A 42 4.89 1.54 1.99
N HIS A 43 5.50 1.76 0.82
CA HIS A 43 5.29 0.94 -0.37
C HIS A 43 5.62 -0.55 -0.12
N LEU A 44 6.79 -0.83 0.45
CA LEU A 44 7.22 -2.20 0.74
C LEU A 44 6.35 -2.85 1.81
N PHE A 45 6.25 -2.24 3.00
CA PHE A 45 5.63 -2.90 4.15
C PHE A 45 4.11 -2.94 4.03
N ALA A 46 3.44 -1.90 3.55
CA ALA A 46 2.00 -1.98 3.32
C ALA A 46 1.67 -2.99 2.21
N GLY A 47 2.53 -3.12 1.19
CA GLY A 47 2.40 -4.11 0.13
C GLY A 47 2.45 -5.57 0.61
N LEU A 48 3.22 -5.85 1.67
CA LEU A 48 3.30 -7.20 2.26
C LEU A 48 1.97 -7.68 2.87
N ALA A 49 0.99 -6.80 3.09
CA ALA A 49 -0.34 -7.17 3.53
C ALA A 49 -1.04 -8.16 2.56
N VAL A 50 -0.61 -8.20 1.29
CA VAL A 50 -1.10 -9.17 0.30
C VAL A 50 -0.90 -10.63 0.75
N LEU A 51 0.10 -10.91 1.61
CA LEU A 51 0.37 -12.25 2.15
C LEU A 51 -0.76 -12.77 3.06
N THR A 52 -1.67 -11.90 3.50
CA THR A 52 -2.86 -12.30 4.25
C THR A 52 -3.96 -12.84 3.34
N SER A 53 -3.90 -12.57 2.03
CA SER A 53 -4.96 -12.96 1.09
C SER A 53 -5.27 -14.47 1.01
N PRO A 54 -4.29 -15.40 1.10
CA PRO A 54 -4.59 -16.84 1.14
C PRO A 54 -5.23 -17.30 2.45
N LEU A 55 -5.24 -16.45 3.49
CA LEU A 55 -5.80 -16.77 4.79
C LEU A 55 -7.28 -16.41 4.90
N TYR A 56 -7.93 -15.96 3.84
CA TYR A 56 -9.37 -15.68 3.87
C TYR A 56 -10.14 -16.84 3.26
N SER A 57 -11.19 -17.32 3.94
CA SER A 57 -12.16 -18.22 3.32
C SER A 57 -12.95 -17.50 2.24
N TRP A 58 -13.23 -16.20 2.44
CA TRP A 58 -13.86 -15.35 1.44
C TRP A 58 -12.84 -14.35 0.86
N PRO A 59 -12.32 -14.58 -0.37
CA PRO A 59 -11.19 -13.81 -0.90
C PRO A 59 -11.52 -12.35 -1.22
N TRP A 60 -12.80 -11.97 -1.21
CA TRP A 60 -13.24 -10.57 -1.33
C TRP A 60 -12.75 -9.68 -0.20
N PHE A 61 -12.39 -10.22 0.96
CA PHE A 61 -11.74 -9.43 2.00
C PHE A 61 -10.43 -8.79 1.52
N ALA A 62 -9.65 -9.48 0.68
CA ALA A 62 -8.46 -8.90 0.06
C ALA A 62 -8.79 -7.72 -0.86
N VAL A 63 -9.88 -7.82 -1.64
CA VAL A 63 -10.38 -6.74 -2.50
C VAL A 63 -10.79 -5.52 -1.67
N ILE A 64 -11.51 -5.73 -0.57
CA ILE A 64 -11.96 -4.65 0.33
C ILE A 64 -10.75 -3.92 0.93
N ILE A 65 -9.77 -4.67 1.43
CA ILE A 65 -8.56 -4.11 2.03
C ILE A 65 -7.81 -3.23 1.01
N VAL A 66 -7.50 -3.75 -0.18
CA VAL A 66 -6.76 -2.97 -1.17
C VAL A 66 -7.58 -1.80 -1.72
N SER A 67 -8.89 -1.97 -1.93
CA SER A 67 -9.77 -0.89 -2.39
C SER A 67 -9.81 0.26 -1.38
N SER A 68 -9.81 -0.05 -0.09
CA SER A 68 -9.73 0.97 0.96
C SER A 68 -8.40 1.73 0.92
N MET A 69 -7.30 1.08 0.56
CA MET A 69 -6.00 1.75 0.37
C MET A 69 -5.96 2.60 -0.90
N THR A 70 -6.60 2.15 -1.98
CA THR A 70 -6.80 2.94 -3.20
C THR A 70 -7.56 4.24 -2.90
N LEU A 71 -8.64 4.17 -2.11
CA LEU A 71 -9.36 5.37 -1.67
C LEU A 71 -8.52 6.24 -0.74
N LEU A 72 -7.82 5.65 0.23
CA LEU A 72 -6.97 6.38 1.16
C LEU A 72 -5.88 7.17 0.42
N THR A 73 -5.22 6.57 -0.56
CA THR A 73 -4.16 7.21 -1.36
C THR A 73 -4.72 8.29 -2.30
N LEU A 74 -5.91 8.09 -2.87
CA LEU A 74 -6.61 9.10 -3.66
C LEU A 74 -6.99 10.34 -2.82
N LEU A 75 -7.53 10.12 -1.62
CA LEU A 75 -8.00 11.18 -0.72
C LEU A 75 -6.84 11.89 0.02
N SER A 76 -5.66 11.26 0.06
CA SER A 76 -4.43 11.85 0.58
C SER A 76 -3.88 12.89 -0.39
N SER A 77 -4.29 14.13 -0.15
CA SER A 77 -4.04 15.27 -1.03
C SER A 77 -3.56 16.50 -0.27
N LYS A 78 -2.88 17.41 -0.99
CA LYS A 78 -2.41 18.71 -0.45
C LYS A 78 -3.54 19.55 0.14
N LYS A 79 -4.73 19.42 -0.44
CA LYS A 79 -5.96 20.16 -0.08
C LYS A 79 -6.90 19.35 0.82
N SER A 80 -6.48 18.19 1.33
CA SER A 80 -7.35 17.36 2.15
C SER A 80 -7.74 18.09 3.45
N ASN A 81 -9.04 18.09 3.75
CA ASN A 81 -9.59 18.64 4.99
C ASN A 81 -9.34 17.72 6.21
N VAL A 82 -8.98 16.46 5.95
CA VAL A 82 -8.64 15.49 6.99
C VAL A 82 -7.15 15.60 7.30
N LYS A 83 -6.82 16.03 8.52
CA LYS A 83 -5.44 16.26 8.97
C LYS A 83 -4.52 15.07 8.68
N GLN A 84 -4.97 13.86 8.98
CA GLN A 84 -4.19 12.62 8.80
C GLN A 84 -3.88 12.35 7.32
N LEU A 85 -4.83 12.61 6.41
CA LEU A 85 -4.64 12.41 4.97
C LEU A 85 -3.70 13.45 4.38
N LYS A 86 -3.81 14.70 4.83
CA LYS A 86 -2.87 15.76 4.46
C LYS A 86 -1.47 15.47 4.98
N GLU A 87 -1.35 15.02 6.23
CA GLU A 87 -0.08 14.64 6.83
C GLU A 87 0.59 13.46 6.12
N LEU A 88 -0.20 12.48 5.67
CA LEU A 88 0.30 11.39 4.85
C LEU A 88 0.88 11.94 3.53
N TYR A 89 0.13 12.78 2.82
CA TYR A 89 0.60 13.46 1.60
C TYR A 89 1.91 14.23 1.84
N ASP A 90 1.95 15.07 2.89
CA ASP A 90 3.11 15.87 3.25
C ASP A 90 4.33 15.01 3.66
N SER A 91 4.10 13.76 4.05
CA SER A 91 5.15 12.85 4.53
C SER A 91 5.72 11.93 3.47
N ILE A 92 4.96 11.55 2.45
CA ILE A 92 5.41 10.58 1.42
C ILE A 92 5.21 11.03 -0.03
N GLY A 93 4.57 12.18 -0.27
CA GLY A 93 4.36 12.70 -1.62
C GLY A 93 5.66 13.14 -2.30
N GLU A 94 5.75 12.98 -3.62
CA GLU A 94 6.91 13.42 -4.41
C GLU A 94 6.66 14.80 -5.06
N GLU A 95 7.73 15.50 -5.44
CA GLU A 95 7.63 16.81 -6.11
C GLU A 95 6.81 16.74 -7.41
N ALA A 96 6.96 15.65 -8.17
CA ALA A 96 6.18 15.40 -9.38
C ALA A 96 4.66 15.34 -9.10
N GLU A 97 4.27 14.93 -7.88
CA GLU A 97 2.87 14.79 -7.46
C GLU A 97 2.28 16.11 -6.95
N GLU A 98 3.08 17.18 -6.80
CA GLU A 98 2.57 18.50 -6.40
C GLU A 98 1.64 19.12 -7.43
N LYS A 99 1.90 18.86 -8.72
CA LYS A 99 1.06 19.35 -9.84
C LYS A 99 -0.32 18.69 -9.84
N VAL A 100 -0.37 17.41 -9.49
CA VAL A 100 -1.60 16.60 -9.51
C VAL A 100 -2.38 16.76 -8.20
N GLY A 101 -1.67 16.93 -7.08
CA GLY A 101 -2.25 17.32 -5.80
C GLY A 101 -2.69 16.17 -4.90
N TYR A 102 -2.49 14.90 -5.28
CA TYR A 102 -2.69 13.71 -4.46
C TYR A 102 -1.52 12.72 -4.63
N LEU A 103 -1.47 11.67 -3.82
CA LEU A 103 -0.44 10.62 -3.89
C LEU A 103 -0.56 9.75 -5.14
N GLN A 104 -0.22 10.31 -6.31
CA GLN A 104 -0.44 9.69 -7.61
C GLN A 104 0.23 8.32 -7.74
N GLY A 105 1.51 8.19 -7.41
CA GLY A 105 2.22 6.91 -7.47
C GLY A 105 1.55 5.85 -6.61
N PRO A 106 1.44 6.07 -5.28
CA PRO A 106 0.75 5.14 -4.38
C PRO A 106 -0.68 4.79 -4.82
N PHE A 107 -1.44 5.75 -5.36
CA PHE A 107 -2.78 5.52 -5.90
C PHE A 107 -2.77 4.55 -7.08
N HIS A 108 -1.93 4.76 -8.09
CA HIS A 108 -1.87 3.88 -9.26
C HIS A 108 -1.38 2.47 -8.91
N TYR A 109 -0.49 2.34 -7.92
CA TYR A 109 -0.13 1.04 -7.37
C TYR A 109 -1.34 0.36 -6.73
N CYS A 110 -2.02 1.01 -5.79
CA CYS A 110 -3.18 0.42 -5.11
C CYS A 110 -4.31 0.08 -6.10
N LEU A 111 -4.56 0.95 -7.08
CA LEU A 111 -5.57 0.72 -8.13
C LEU A 111 -5.20 -0.50 -8.99
N SER A 112 -3.95 -0.60 -9.44
CA SER A 112 -3.47 -1.76 -10.21
C SER A 112 -3.61 -3.05 -9.43
N ILE A 113 -3.25 -3.05 -8.14
CA ILE A 113 -3.40 -4.21 -7.25
C ILE A 113 -4.90 -4.53 -7.06
N THR A 114 -5.75 -3.52 -6.89
CA THR A 114 -7.20 -3.71 -6.74
C THR A 114 -7.79 -4.40 -7.95
N ILE A 115 -7.47 -3.92 -9.16
CA ILE A 115 -7.93 -4.51 -10.42
C ILE A 115 -7.42 -5.94 -10.55
N LEU A 116 -6.13 -6.17 -10.30
CA LEU A 116 -5.51 -7.48 -10.42
C LEU A 116 -6.10 -8.51 -9.46
N ILE A 117 -6.24 -8.16 -8.17
CA ILE A 117 -6.84 -9.04 -7.16
C ILE A 117 -8.31 -9.29 -7.49
N THR A 118 -9.08 -8.25 -7.84
CA THR A 118 -10.49 -8.42 -8.20
C THR A 118 -10.67 -9.34 -9.40
N PHE A 119 -9.82 -9.21 -10.43
CA PHE A 119 -9.84 -10.09 -11.59
C PHE A 119 -9.63 -11.55 -11.20
N PHE A 120 -8.64 -11.86 -10.37
CA PHE A 120 -8.39 -13.24 -9.93
C PHE A 120 -9.49 -13.75 -9.00
N VAL A 121 -10.03 -12.93 -8.11
CA VAL A 121 -11.16 -13.32 -7.25
C VAL A 121 -12.39 -13.71 -8.07
N ILE A 122 -12.64 -13.05 -9.22
CA ILE A 122 -13.79 -13.33 -10.09
C ILE A 122 -13.50 -14.51 -11.04
N ILE A 123 -12.34 -14.54 -11.68
CA ILE A 123 -12.06 -15.41 -12.82
C ILE A 123 -11.34 -16.70 -12.42
N ALA A 124 -10.45 -16.65 -11.42
CA ALA A 124 -9.59 -17.77 -11.04
C ALA A 124 -9.21 -17.72 -9.55
N PRO A 125 -10.18 -17.85 -8.61
CA PRO A 125 -9.93 -17.69 -7.18
C PRO A 125 -8.94 -18.72 -6.61
N ASP A 126 -8.87 -19.92 -7.19
CA ASP A 126 -7.89 -20.95 -6.79
C ASP A 126 -6.45 -20.63 -7.23
N GLN A 127 -6.26 -19.59 -8.06
CA GLN A 127 -4.98 -19.16 -8.60
C GLN A 127 -4.48 -17.85 -7.99
N MET A 128 -4.95 -17.50 -6.78
CA MET A 128 -4.53 -16.29 -6.06
C MET A 128 -3.01 -16.20 -5.80
N SER A 129 -2.25 -17.28 -5.91
CA SER A 129 -0.79 -17.25 -5.86
C SER A 129 -0.14 -16.39 -6.97
N PHE A 130 -0.74 -16.32 -8.16
CA PHE A 130 -0.24 -15.50 -9.27
C PHE A 130 -0.26 -13.99 -8.98
N PRO A 131 -1.40 -13.37 -8.61
CA PRO A 131 -1.42 -11.96 -8.31
C PRO A 131 -0.56 -11.64 -7.08
N ILE A 132 -0.54 -12.50 -6.05
CA ILE A 132 0.34 -12.32 -4.88
C ILE A 132 1.81 -12.27 -5.31
N ALA A 133 2.27 -13.25 -6.10
CA ALA A 133 3.65 -13.27 -6.59
C ALA A 133 4.00 -12.02 -7.42
N GLY A 134 3.10 -11.59 -8.31
CA GLY A 134 3.28 -10.37 -9.11
C GLY A 134 3.40 -9.11 -8.24
N ILE A 135 2.57 -9.00 -7.19
CA ILE A 135 2.60 -7.88 -6.25
C ILE A 135 3.90 -7.90 -5.43
N LEU A 136 4.32 -9.06 -4.92
CA LEU A 136 5.58 -9.22 -4.19
C LEU A 136 6.78 -8.83 -5.06
N LEU A 137 6.81 -9.30 -6.31
CA LEU A 137 7.86 -8.91 -7.26
C LEU A 137 7.89 -7.41 -7.49
N MET A 138 6.73 -6.79 -7.69
CA MET A 138 6.62 -5.34 -7.89
C MET A 138 7.14 -4.57 -6.68
N ILE A 139 6.64 -4.84 -5.47
CA ILE A 139 6.99 -4.05 -4.28
C ILE A 139 8.46 -4.24 -3.86
N ILE A 140 9.00 -5.45 -4.00
CA ILE A 140 10.40 -5.75 -3.68
C ILE A 140 11.31 -5.12 -4.74
N SER A 141 11.02 -5.33 -6.02
CA SER A 141 11.87 -4.85 -7.10
C SER A 141 11.89 -3.33 -7.18
N ASP A 142 10.74 -2.64 -7.06
CA ASP A 142 10.69 -1.17 -7.04
C ASP A 142 11.48 -0.59 -5.87
N THR A 143 11.34 -1.22 -4.68
CA THR A 143 12.07 -0.78 -3.49
C THR A 143 13.58 -0.94 -3.67
N LEU A 144 14.04 -2.13 -4.07
CA LEU A 144 15.47 -2.40 -4.26
C LEU A 144 16.06 -1.59 -5.42
N ALA A 145 15.37 -1.51 -6.56
CA ALA A 145 15.82 -0.74 -7.71
C ALA A 145 15.98 0.73 -7.37
N SER A 146 15.06 1.32 -6.60
CA SER A 146 15.17 2.72 -6.18
C SER A 146 16.31 2.97 -5.19
N ILE A 147 16.58 2.04 -4.27
CA ILE A 147 17.70 2.14 -3.31
C ILE A 147 19.04 2.02 -4.05
N ILE A 148 19.17 1.02 -4.93
CA ILE A 148 20.38 0.80 -5.73
C ILE A 148 20.57 1.97 -6.71
N GLY A 149 19.51 2.35 -7.44
CA GLY A 149 19.53 3.46 -8.39
C GLY A 149 19.91 4.79 -7.75
N LYS A 150 19.45 5.08 -6.54
CA LYS A 150 19.87 6.29 -5.81
C LYS A 150 21.35 6.28 -5.41
N LYS A 151 21.94 5.10 -5.20
CA LYS A 151 23.34 4.95 -4.77
C LYS A 151 24.33 4.83 -5.94
N TYR A 152 23.90 4.20 -7.03
CA TYR A 152 24.78 3.82 -8.15
C TYR A 152 24.32 4.38 -9.51
N GLY A 153 23.12 4.95 -9.59
CA GLY A 153 22.63 5.64 -10.77
C GLY A 153 23.39 6.96 -10.98
N LYS A 154 23.67 7.27 -12.23
CA LYS A 154 24.26 8.55 -12.65
C LYS A 154 23.17 9.60 -12.80
#